data_AF-A0AAD6QX05-F1
#
_entry.id   AF-A0AAD6QX05-F1
#
_cell.length_a   1.000
_cell.length_b   1.000
_cell.length_c   1.000
_cell.angle_alpha   90.00
_cell.angle_beta   90.00
_cell.angle_gamma   90.00
#
_symmetry.space_group_name_H-M   'P 1'
#
loop_
_entity.id
_entity.type
_entity.pdbx_description
1 polymer ?
#
loop_
_entity_poly.entity_id
_entity_poly.type
_entity_poly.pdbx_seq_one_letter_code
_entity_poly.pdbx_strand_id
1 'polypeptide(L)'
;MDPEGHRGSSNPAAMLANLLNKRAKLHEELRVIERQVYDLETSYLQDPGQCGNVLKGFEGFLSSSKNTALLKNKQLDEMMGDQNLE
;
A
#
# COMPACT_ATOMS: atom_id res chain seq x y z
N MET A 1 43.48 37.85 16.64
CA MET A 1 43.05 36.92 17.70
C MET A 1 41.60 36.60 17.45
N ASP A 2 41.35 35.48 16.79
CA ASP A 2 40.00 34.96 16.54
C ASP A 2 39.34 34.60 17.88
N PRO A 3 38.08 35.02 18.14
CA PRO A 3 37.39 34.61 19.34
C PRO A 3 36.99 33.15 19.20
N GLU A 4 37.59 32.33 20.05
CA GLU A 4 37.33 30.92 20.24
C GLU A 4 35.82 30.61 20.25
N GLY A 5 35.47 29.62 19.45
CA GLY A 5 34.10 29.16 19.27
C GLY A 5 33.41 28.91 20.60
N HIS A 6 32.27 29.58 20.78
CA HIS A 6 31.23 29.20 21.72
C HIS A 6 30.68 27.82 21.34
N ARG A 7 31.43 26.75 21.60
CA ARG A 7 30.83 25.46 21.93
C ARG A 7 30.27 25.64 23.33
N GLY A 8 29.06 26.19 23.38
CA GLY A 8 28.27 26.28 24.60
C GLY A 8 28.37 24.94 25.31
N SER A 9 28.76 24.99 26.58
CA SER A 9 28.75 23.88 27.52
C SER A 9 27.31 23.40 27.69
N SER A 10 26.81 22.70 26.68
CA SER A 10 25.52 22.05 26.72
C SER A 10 25.64 20.99 27.81
N ASN A 11 24.95 21.22 28.93
CA ASN A 11 24.93 20.30 30.05
C ASN A 11 24.59 18.90 29.50
N PRO A 12 25.48 17.90 29.60
CA PRO A 12 25.27 16.59 29.00
C PRO A 12 24.00 15.91 29.54
N ALA A 13 23.61 16.21 30.79
CA ALA A 13 22.35 15.74 31.34
C ALA A 13 21.12 16.33 30.63
N ALA A 14 21.17 17.61 30.26
CA ALA A 14 20.10 18.27 29.51
C ALA A 14 20.00 17.72 28.08
N MET A 15 21.14 17.44 27.43
CA MET A 15 21.14 16.76 26.12
C MET A 15 20.54 15.38 26.20
N LEU A 16 20.93 14.58 27.21
CA LEU A 16 20.39 13.25 27.41
C LEU A 16 18.88 13.29 27.65
N ALA A 17 18.39 14.19 28.49
CA ALA A 17 16.96 14.37 28.73
C ALA A 17 16.20 14.73 27.43
N ASN A 18 16.75 15.63 26.62
CA ASN A 18 16.18 15.99 25.32
C ASN A 18 16.12 14.78 24.36
N LEU A 19 17.18 13.96 24.33
CA LEU A 19 17.23 12.76 23.49
C LEU A 19 16.23 11.70 23.95
N LEU A 20 16.08 11.50 25.27
CA LEU A 20 15.09 10.57 25.82
C LEU A 20 13.66 11.03 25.53
N ASN A 21 13.38 12.32 25.68
CA ASN A 21 12.08 12.90 25.33
C ASN A 21 11.79 12.77 23.84
N LYS A 22 12.78 13.04 22.98
CA LYS A 22 12.64 12.86 21.53
C LYS A 22 12.38 11.39 21.18
N ARG A 23 13.09 10.45 21.81
CA ARG A 23 12.85 9.01 21.65
C ARG A 23 11.41 8.67 22.04
N ALA A 24 10.95 9.10 23.22
CA ALA A 24 9.60 8.81 23.70
C ALA A 24 8.52 9.35 22.74
N LYS A 25 8.70 10.59 22.25
CA LYS A 25 7.80 11.20 21.28
C LYS A 25 7.74 10.40 19.97
N LEU A 26 8.88 9.98 19.44
CA LEU A 26 8.94 9.17 18.21
C LEU A 26 8.26 7.81 18.38
N HIS A 27 8.40 7.17 19.55
CA HIS A 27 7.69 5.91 19.84
C HIS A 27 6.17 6.10 19.86
N GLU A 28 5.66 7.18 20.42
CA GLU A 28 4.22 7.45 20.39
C GLU A 28 3.73 7.80 18.97
N GLU A 29 4.48 8.60 18.22
CA GLU A 29 4.15 8.91 16.82
C GLU A 29 4.09 7.64 15.96
N LEU A 30 5.04 6.72 16.14
CA LEU A 30 5.05 5.44 15.46
C LEU A 30 3.81 4.60 15.80
N ARG A 31 3.46 4.51 17.09
CA ARG A 31 2.25 3.79 17.55
C ARG A 31 0.97 4.37 16.95
N VAL A 32 0.89 5.69 16.80
CA VAL A 32 -0.24 6.37 16.17
C VAL A 32 -0.32 6.06 14.69
N ILE A 33 0.81 6.11 13.97
CA ILE A 33 0.87 5.79 12.53
C ILE A 33 0.46 4.34 12.28
N GLU A 34 0.99 3.39 13.05
CA GLU A 34 0.63 1.96 12.91
C GLU A 34 -0.86 1.73 13.07
N ARG A 35 -1.48 2.37 14.08
CA ARG A 35 -2.93 2.32 14.26
C ARG A 35 -3.67 2.92 13.08
N GLN A 36 -3.22 4.09 12.60
CA GLN A 36 -3.86 4.75 11.46
C GLN A 36 -3.79 3.89 10.20
N VAL A 37 -2.64 3.25 9.92
CA VAL A 37 -2.49 2.32 8.79
C VAL A 37 -3.48 1.17 8.92
N TYR A 38 -3.54 0.53 10.10
CA TYR A 38 -4.48 -0.55 10.34
C TYR A 38 -5.93 -0.14 10.11
N ASP A 39 -6.35 1.00 10.64
CA ASP A 39 -7.72 1.50 10.51
C ASP A 39 -8.05 1.81 9.04
N LEU A 40 -7.13 2.44 8.31
CA LEU A 40 -7.28 2.76 6.89
C LEU A 40 -7.34 1.50 6.01
N GLU A 41 -6.44 0.55 6.22
CA GLU A 41 -6.42 -0.71 5.48
C GLU A 41 -7.70 -1.51 5.74
N THR A 42 -8.12 -1.59 7.01
CA THR A 42 -9.37 -2.26 7.39
C THR A 42 -10.57 -1.60 6.71
N SER A 43 -10.67 -0.27 6.78
CA SER A 43 -11.74 0.47 6.11
C SER A 43 -11.73 0.30 4.59
N TYR A 44 -10.55 0.36 3.95
CA TYR A 44 -10.40 0.25 2.49
C TYR A 44 -10.79 -1.13 1.95
N LEU A 45 -10.54 -2.18 2.72
CA LEU A 45 -10.88 -3.55 2.34
C LEU A 45 -12.35 -3.89 2.64
N GLN A 46 -12.89 -3.36 3.74
CA GLN A 46 -14.24 -3.68 4.20
C GLN A 46 -15.34 -2.83 3.55
N ASP A 47 -15.07 -1.56 3.24
CA ASP A 47 -16.05 -0.68 2.60
C ASP A 47 -15.82 -0.67 1.07
N PRO A 48 -16.65 -1.37 0.28
CA PRO A 48 -16.71 -1.13 -1.14
C PRO A 48 -17.42 0.22 -1.33
N GLY A 49 -16.67 1.32 -1.20
CA GLY A 49 -17.14 2.61 -1.66
C GLY A 49 -17.64 2.52 -3.11
N GLN A 50 -18.34 3.55 -3.58
CA GLN A 50 -19.07 3.55 -4.85
C GLN A 50 -18.27 3.06 -6.08
N CYS A 51 -16.94 3.19 -6.07
CA CYS A 51 -16.05 2.82 -7.17
C CYS A 51 -15.30 1.48 -7.00
N GLY A 52 -15.60 0.68 -5.98
CA GLY A 52 -14.85 -0.54 -5.67
C GLY A 52 -13.39 -0.27 -5.25
N ASN A 53 -12.62 -1.33 -4.98
CA ASN A 53 -11.21 -1.22 -4.61
C ASN A 53 -10.29 -1.87 -5.65
N VAL A 54 -8.99 -1.56 -5.58
CA VAL A 54 -7.99 -2.01 -6.55
C VAL A 54 -7.94 -3.54 -6.65
N LEU A 55 -8.07 -4.25 -5.52
CA LEU A 55 -8.06 -5.70 -5.49
C LEU A 55 -9.23 -6.29 -6.28
N LYS A 56 -10.46 -5.82 -6.01
CA LYS A 56 -11.66 -6.22 -6.75
C LYS A 56 -11.59 -5.85 -8.23
N GLY A 57 -11.06 -4.66 -8.54
CA GLY A 57 -10.87 -4.22 -9.93
C GLY A 57 -9.91 -5.14 -10.70
N PHE A 58 -8.79 -5.53 -10.07
CA PHE A 58 -7.82 -6.45 -10.67
C PHE A 58 -8.37 -7.87 -10.82
N GLU A 59 -9.12 -8.37 -9.82
CA GLU A 59 -9.81 -9.65 -9.90
C GLU A 59 -10.85 -9.67 -11.03
N GLY A 60 -11.64 -8.60 -11.17
CA GLY A 60 -12.58 -8.42 -12.27
C GLY A 60 -11.89 -8.39 -13.64
N PHE A 61 -10.74 -7.72 -13.74
CA PHE A 61 -9.92 -7.71 -14.96
C PHE A 61 -9.42 -9.11 -15.32
N LEU A 62 -8.84 -9.86 -14.38
CA LEU A 62 -8.37 -11.23 -14.61
C LEU A 62 -9.50 -12.17 -15.02
N SER A 63 -10.66 -12.05 -14.38
CA SER A 63 -11.85 -12.82 -14.72
C SER A 63 -12.32 -12.53 -16.15
N SER A 64 -12.35 -11.25 -16.53
CA SER A 64 -12.73 -10.80 -17.87
C SER A 64 -11.76 -11.30 -18.94
N SER A 65 -10.44 -11.28 -18.66
CA SER A 65 -9.38 -11.75 -19.56
C SER A 65 -9.47 -13.26 -19.84
N LYS A 66 -9.72 -14.07 -18.80
CA LYS A 66 -9.97 -15.52 -18.95
C LYS A 66 -11.22 -15.79 -19.78
N ASN A 67 -12.29 -15.05 -19.51
CA ASN A 67 -13.55 -15.20 -20.23
C ASN A 67 -13.37 -14.83 -21.72
N THR A 68 -12.62 -13.78 -22.05
CA THR A 68 -12.36 -13.42 -23.45
C THR A 68 -11.53 -14.48 -24.17
N ALA A 69 -10.54 -15.09 -23.51
CA ALA A 69 -9.76 -16.18 -24.09
C ALA A 69 -10.63 -17.42 -24.36
N LEU A 70 -11.50 -17.80 -23.41
CA LEU A 70 -12.44 -18.91 -23.56
C LEU A 70 -13.44 -18.68 -24.70
N LEU A 71 -13.98 -17.46 -24.82
CA LEU A 71 -14.89 -17.10 -25.91
C LEU A 71 -14.20 -17.20 -27.27
N LYS A 72 -12.96 -16.72 -27.40
CA LYS A 72 -12.18 -16.85 -28.64
C LYS A 72 -11.93 -18.32 -29.01
N ASN A 73 -11.59 -19.15 -28.03
CA ASN A 73 -11.36 -20.58 -28.27
C ASN A 73 -12.64 -21.30 -28.71
N LYS A 74 -13.79 -20.99 -28.11
CA LYS A 74 -15.08 -21.53 -28.55
C LYS A 74 -15.43 -21.11 -29.98
N GLN A 75 -15.24 -19.83 -30.32
CA GLN A 75 -15.47 -19.33 -31.68
C GLN A 75 -14.57 -20.03 -32.71
N LEU A 76 -13.30 -20.28 -32.37
CA LEU A 76 -12.38 -21.03 -33.23
C LEU A 76 -12.83 -22.49 -33.41
N ASP A 77 -13.28 -23.15 -32.34
CA ASP A 77 -13.78 -24.53 -32.38
C ASP A 77 -15.02 -24.65 -33.27
N GLU A 78 -15.98 -23.70 -33.15
CA GLU A 78 -17.15 -23.63 -34.02
C GLU A 78 -16.76 -23.41 -35.49
N MET A 79 -15.83 -22.48 -35.79
CA MET A 79 -15.39 -22.20 -37.17
C MET A 79 -14.58 -23.34 -37.81
N MET A 80 -13.94 -24.19 -37.01
CA MET A 80 -13.19 -25.35 -37.52
C MET A 80 -14.06 -26.62 -37.62
N GLY A 81 -15.15 -26.70 -36.84
CA GLY A 81 -16.10 -27.82 -36.89
C GLY A 81 -16.89 -27.91 -38.20
N ASP A 82 -17.15 -26.77 -38.84
CA ASP A 82 -17.94 -26.71 -40.08
C ASP A 82 -17.17 -27.11 -41.36
N GLN A 83 -15.85 -27.35 -41.28
CA GLN A 83 -15.03 -27.70 -42.45
C GLN A 83 -14.91 -29.22 -42.73
N ASN A 84 -15.57 -30.08 -41.96
CA ASN A 84 -15.46 -31.54 -42.07
C ASN A 84 -16.74 -32.25 -42.56
N LEU A 85 -17.69 -31.53 -43.19
CA LEU A 85 -18.98 -32.10 -43.62
C LEU A 85 -19.23 -32.19 -45.15
N GLU A 86 -18.18 -32.15 -45.97
CA GLU A 86 -18.27 -32.45 -47.42
C GLU A 86 -17.22 -33.49 -47.83
#